data_AF-A0A920S1V6-F1
#
_entry.id   AF-A0A920S1V6-F1
#
_cell.length_a   1.000
_cell.length_b   1.000
_cell.length_c   1.000
_cell.angle_alpha   90.00
_cell.angle_beta   90.00
_cell.angle_gamma   90.00
#
_symmetry.space_group_name_H-M   'P 1'
#
loop_
_entity.id
_entity.type
_entity.pdbx_description
1 polymer ?
#
loop_
_entity_poly.entity_id
_entity_poly.type
_entity_poly.pdbx_seq_one_letter_code
_entity_poly.pdbx_strand_id
1 'polypeptide(L)' 'MKKLTPDDFVRWVFPRLLDYRKEKYEEIADNYGYRVTASDVASVENESDFLNLINNSIKDKENG' A
#
# COMPACT_ATOMS: atom_id res chain seq x y z
N MET A 1 29.91 17.19 -17.50
CA MET A 1 28.75 16.36 -17.09
C MET A 1 28.45 16.64 -15.63
N LYS A 2 27.23 17.08 -15.30
CA LYS A 2 26.81 17.31 -13.92
C LYS A 2 26.66 15.95 -13.25
N LYS A 3 27.49 15.63 -12.27
CA LYS A 3 27.31 14.41 -11.45
C LYS A 3 26.06 14.60 -10.61
N LEU A 4 25.13 13.66 -10.70
CA LEU A 4 24.00 13.58 -9.81
C LEU A 4 24.51 13.13 -8.44
N THR A 5 24.18 13.87 -7.37
CA THR A 5 24.49 13.39 -6.02
C THR A 5 23.57 12.20 -5.70
N PRO A 6 23.95 11.32 -4.75
CA PRO A 6 23.06 10.26 -4.30
C PRO A 6 21.67 10.77 -3.87
N ASP A 7 21.62 11.91 -3.18
CA ASP A 7 20.36 12.52 -2.74
C ASP A 7 19.49 12.97 -3.92
N ASP A 8 20.12 13.59 -4.94
CA ASP A 8 19.40 13.99 -6.16
C ASP A 8 18.87 12.77 -6.92
N PHE A 9 19.61 11.66 -6.93
CA PHE A 9 19.17 10.42 -7.53
C PHE A 9 17.96 9.82 -6.81
N VAL A 10 18.01 9.74 -5.47
CA VAL A 10 16.92 9.19 -4.66
C VAL A 10 15.65 10.01 -4.90
N ARG A 11 15.73 11.34 -4.85
CA ARG A 11 14.59 12.24 -5.11
C ARG A 11 14.03 12.09 -6.53
N TRP A 12 14.88 11.79 -7.51
CA TRP A 12 14.46 11.58 -8.89
C TRP A 12 13.82 10.20 -9.11
N VAL A 13 14.37 9.14 -8.54
CA VAL A 13 13.94 7.76 -8.83
C VAL A 13 12.73 7.33 -8.00
N PHE A 14 12.61 7.79 -6.74
CA PHE A 14 11.55 7.32 -5.84
C PHE A 14 10.13 7.59 -6.35
N PRO A 15 9.77 8.82 -6.78
CA PRO A 15 8.42 9.08 -7.28
C PRO A 15 8.05 8.17 -8.45
N ARG A 16 8.99 7.93 -9.38
CA ARG A 16 8.79 7.03 -10.53
C ARG A 16 8.56 5.58 -10.10
N LEU A 17 9.31 5.10 -9.11
CA LEU A 17 9.13 3.76 -8.57
C LEU A 17 7.79 3.62 -7.84
N LEU A 18 7.36 4.67 -7.13
CA LEU A 18 6.06 4.69 -6.47
C LEU A 18 4.92 4.68 -7.50
N ASP A 19 4.97 5.51 -8.53
CA ASP A 19 3.97 5.55 -9.59
C ASP A 19 3.83 4.18 -10.28
N TYR A 20 4.96 3.58 -10.68
CA TYR A 20 4.98 2.26 -11.30
C TYR A 20 4.43 1.14 -10.39
N ARG A 21 4.76 1.19 -9.10
CA ARG A 21 4.29 0.17 -8.14
C ARG A 21 2.83 0.36 -7.76
N LYS A 22 2.36 1.60 -7.69
CA LYS A 22 1.00 1.93 -7.31
C LYS A 22 0.00 1.26 -8.23
N GLU A 23 0.12 1.50 -9.54
CA GLU A 23 -0.76 0.91 -10.55
C GLU A 23 -0.75 -0.63 -10.47
N LYS A 24 0.45 -1.23 -10.40
CA LYS A 24 0.61 -2.68 -10.31
C LYS A 24 -0.03 -3.29 -9.05
N TYR A 25 0.13 -2.66 -7.89
CA TYR A 25 -0.47 -3.16 -6.66
C TYR A 25 -1.97 -2.91 -6.60
N GLU A 26 -2.45 -1.82 -7.21
CA GLU A 26 -3.88 -1.57 -7.36
C GLU A 26 -4.54 -2.69 -8.17
N GLU A 27 -3.99 -3.06 -9.33
CA GLU A 27 -4.53 -4.14 -10.17
C GLU A 27 -4.54 -5.49 -9.45
N ILE A 28 -3.48 -5.81 -8.70
CA ILE A 28 -3.43 -7.05 -7.90
C ILE A 28 -4.50 -7.05 -6.82
N ALA A 29 -4.69 -5.91 -6.13
CA ALA A 29 -5.69 -5.81 -5.07
C ALA A 29 -7.13 -5.90 -5.64
N ASP A 30 -7.40 -5.28 -6.78
CA ASP A 30 -8.71 -5.37 -7.44
C ASP A 30 -9.05 -6.81 -7.82
N ASN A 31 -8.13 -7.47 -8.52
CA ASN A 31 -8.38 -8.80 -9.08
C ASN A 31 -8.24 -9.94 -8.06
N TYR A 32 -7.34 -9.82 -7.08
CA TYR A 32 -6.90 -10.95 -6.28
C TYR A 32 -6.76 -10.67 -4.77
N GLY A 33 -6.95 -9.44 -4.30
CA GLY A 33 -6.62 -9.06 -2.93
C GLY A 33 -7.64 -8.17 -2.22
N TYR A 34 -7.20 -7.62 -1.09
CA TYR A 34 -7.93 -6.64 -0.28
C TYR A 34 -7.01 -5.43 -0.02
N ARG A 35 -7.61 -4.27 0.22
CA ARG A 35 -6.89 -3.05 0.62
C ARG A 35 -7.23 -2.74 2.08
N VAL A 36 -6.19 -2.42 2.84
CA VAL A 36 -6.31 -1.92 4.22
C VAL A 36 -5.50 -0.64 4.34
N THR A 37 -5.94 0.30 5.16
CA THR A 37 -5.16 1.53 5.37
C THR A 37 -4.02 1.27 6.36
N ALA A 38 -2.93 2.03 6.24
CA ALA A 38 -1.83 1.94 7.19
C ALA A 38 -2.26 2.30 8.63
N SER A 39 -3.26 3.18 8.76
CA SER A 39 -3.83 3.55 10.06
C SER A 39 -4.58 2.40 10.72
N ASP A 40 -5.37 1.63 9.95
CA ASP A 40 -6.07 0.47 10.50
C ASP A 40 -5.07 -0.59 10.97
N VAL A 41 -4.04 -0.86 10.16
CA VAL A 41 -2.96 -1.78 10.54
C VAL A 41 -2.24 -1.31 11.80
N ALA A 42 -1.96 0.00 11.93
CA ALA A 42 -1.29 0.56 13.10
C ALA A 42 -2.12 0.47 14.38
N SER A 43 -3.44 0.34 14.27
CA SER A 43 -4.36 0.20 15.41
C SER A 43 -4.49 -1.23 15.95
N VAL A 44 -3.89 -2.23 15.29
CA VAL A 44 -3.92 -3.63 15.73
C VAL A 44 -2.98 -3.82 16.92
N GLU A 45 -3.53 -4.09 18.10
CA GLU A 45 -2.74 -4.35 19.31
C GLU A 45 -2.80 -5.82 19.75
N ASN A 46 -3.83 -6.54 19.31
CA ASN A 46 -4.04 -7.94 19.67
C ASN A 46 -4.67 -8.77 18.54
N GLU A 47 -4.84 -10.07 18.78
CA GLU A 47 -5.40 -11.03 17.84
C GLU A 47 -6.83 -10.66 17.39
N SER A 48 -7.67 -10.18 18.31
CA SER A 48 -9.05 -9.84 17.98
C SER A 48 -9.11 -8.64 17.02
N ASP A 49 -8.27 -7.63 17.24
CA ASP A 49 -8.16 -6.46 16.35
C ASP A 49 -7.75 -6.88 14.94
N PHE A 50 -6.79 -7.82 14.83
CA PHE A 50 -6.33 -8.35 13.55
C PHE A 50 -7.45 -9.09 12.80
N LEU A 51 -8.19 -9.96 13.49
CA LEU A 51 -9.33 -10.67 12.90
C LEU A 51 -10.44 -9.70 12.48
N ASN A 52 -10.69 -8.66 13.27
CA ASN A 52 -11.65 -7.61 12.93
C ASN A 52 -11.23 -6.83 11.68
N LEU A 53 -9.93 -6.48 11.55
CA LEU A 53 -9.38 -5.83 10.36
C LEU A 53 -9.61 -6.67 9.10
N ILE A 54 -9.32 -7.97 9.15
CA ILE A 54 -9.56 -8.88 8.02
C ILE A 54 -11.06 -8.92 7.69
N ASN A 55 -11.92 -9.15 8.68
CA ASN A 55 -13.36 -9.22 8.48
C ASN A 55 -13.92 -7.94 7.85
N ASN A 56 -13.45 -6.77 8.29
CA ASN A 56 -13.86 -5.50 7.71
C ASN A 56 -13.38 -5.37 6.27
N SER A 57 -12.12 -5.72 5.97
CA SER A 57 -11.59 -5.68 4.60
C SER A 57 -12.38 -6.56 3.63
N ILE A 58 -12.88 -7.71 4.09
CA ILE A 58 -13.72 -8.60 3.29
C ILE A 58 -15.07 -7.94 3.00
N LYS A 59 -15.74 -7.39 4.02
CA LYS A 59 -17.02 -6.70 3.87
C LYS A 59 -16.92 -5.49 2.95
N ASP A 60 -15.85 -4.70 3.07
CA ASP A 60 -15.67 -3.50 2.24
C ASP A 60 -15.55 -3.85 0.75
N LYS A 61 -14.92 -4.98 0.42
CA LYS A 61 -14.83 -5.47 -0.97
C LYS A 61 -16.17 -6.01 -1.50
N GLU A 62 -17.01 -6.61 -0.65
CA GLU A 62 -18.33 -7.10 -1.06
C GLU A 62 -19.36 -5.98 -1.28
N ASN A 63 -19.16 -4.83 -0.63
CA ASN A 63 -20.05 -3.66 -0.69
C ASN A 63 -19.67 -2.64 -1.79
N GLY A 64 -18.53 -2.82 -2.46
CA GLY A 64 -18.04 -1.97 -3.55
C GLY A 64 -18.33 -2.57 -4.93
#